data_AF-A2DH04-F1
#
_entry.id   AF-A2DH04-F1
#
_cell.length_a   1.000
_cell.length_b   1.000
_cell.length_c   1.000
_cell.angle_alpha   90.00
_cell.angle_beta   90.00
_cell.angle_gamma   90.00
#
_symmetry.space_group_name_H-M   'P 1'
#
loop_
_entity.id
_entity.type
_entity.pdbx_description
1 polymer ?
#
loop_
_entity_poly.entity_id
_entity_poly.type
_entity_poly.pdbx_seq_one_letter_code
_entity_poly.pdbx_strand_id
1 'polypeptide(L)'
;MKIDPCLVICVLALAVLMPIGFTIDHKPYVGKCAASPHLYLGNHSSISNIINAINASNYSIKIVSSARYFHAPLQDSNDLINCLNNKAQNGVKIDIVDNNALNPNSLIKKIDYIQFKNDGYGNNLFMTLIIIDNKRVVFASQMFTLMKSSSASDFVLDFEDCESIAAESIEIFNFVKKVAAESLITLFPHYYSPGYSYPQEHFSIDKKSSYLFSITPEYYVCPNRKFTKDLIHEFFTEKIGNISLFSGELFPTSHNQGNIDDMFLITNLIETAASKQNSSVRIVTQNSKNSSICDATLSLSRVKGVQLRVNTNNYATYFVHDDSVVFMPMSFNAAYENSVILLALRIKNIDIANEVLDHFNYYWENSTHLDNCSRFISSH
;
A
#
# COMPACT_ATOMS: atom_id res chain seq x y z
N MET A 1 -46.34 -32.65 5.31
CA MET A 1 -44.94 -32.60 5.75
C MET A 1 -44.92 -32.27 7.23
N LYS A 2 -44.53 -33.20 8.10
CA LYS A 2 -44.32 -32.90 9.53
C LYS A 2 -42.88 -32.42 9.67
N ILE A 3 -42.70 -31.14 10.00
CA ILE A 3 -41.38 -30.60 10.32
C ILE A 3 -40.97 -31.19 11.67
N ASP A 4 -39.76 -31.75 11.73
CA ASP A 4 -39.21 -32.35 12.93
C ASP A 4 -39.04 -31.29 14.04
N PRO A 5 -39.68 -31.44 15.21
CA PRO A 5 -39.54 -30.51 16.34
C PRO A 5 -38.08 -30.31 16.77
N CYS A 6 -37.23 -31.34 16.66
CA CYS A 6 -35.81 -31.25 16.99
C CYS A 6 -35.06 -30.36 15.99
N LEU A 7 -35.44 -30.38 14.71
CA LEU A 7 -34.85 -29.50 13.70
C LEU A 7 -35.21 -28.04 13.97
N VAL A 8 -36.44 -27.76 14.40
CA VAL A 8 -36.88 -26.40 14.76
C VAL A 8 -36.15 -25.90 16.00
N ILE A 9 -35.96 -26.75 17.01
CA ILE A 9 -35.22 -26.41 18.23
C ILE A 9 -33.73 -26.20 17.90
N CYS A 10 -33.12 -27.00 17.03
CA CYS A 10 -31.74 -26.81 16.59
C CYS A 10 -31.56 -25.50 15.80
N VAL A 11 -32.50 -25.15 14.92
CA VAL A 11 -32.45 -23.88 14.16
C VAL A 11 -32.69 -22.68 15.08
N LEU A 12 -33.62 -22.77 16.03
CA LEU A 12 -33.82 -21.73 17.04
C LEU A 12 -32.62 -21.61 17.99
N ALA A 13 -32.02 -22.73 18.41
CA ALA A 13 -30.80 -22.72 19.21
C ALA A 13 -29.63 -22.11 18.43
N LEU A 14 -29.48 -22.42 17.13
CA LEU A 14 -28.50 -21.74 16.27
C LEU A 14 -28.81 -20.23 16.17
N ALA A 15 -30.05 -19.85 15.92
CA ALA A 15 -30.45 -18.45 15.76
C ALA A 15 -30.37 -17.63 17.06
N VAL A 16 -30.53 -18.28 18.23
CA VAL A 16 -30.44 -17.65 19.55
C VAL A 16 -29.02 -17.69 20.12
N LEU A 17 -28.20 -18.69 19.79
CA LEU A 17 -26.80 -18.78 20.23
C LEU A 17 -25.84 -18.02 19.31
N MET A 18 -26.16 -17.84 18.02
CA MET A 18 -25.32 -17.07 17.10
C MET A 18 -25.12 -15.59 17.47
N PRO A 19 -26.09 -14.85 18.07
CA PRO A 19 -25.85 -13.48 18.54
C PRO A 19 -25.20 -13.42 19.93
N ILE A 20 -25.31 -14.49 20.74
CA ILE A 20 -24.89 -14.47 22.15
C ILE A 20 -23.42 -14.93 22.30
N GLY A 21 -22.89 -15.73 21.36
CA GLY A 21 -21.52 -16.26 21.41
C GLY A 21 -20.39 -15.36 20.92
N PHE A 22 -20.67 -14.19 20.32
CA PHE A 22 -19.64 -13.32 19.73
C PHE A 22 -19.91 -11.82 19.94
N THR A 23 -20.37 -11.42 21.12
CA THR A 23 -20.17 -10.03 21.56
C THR A 23 -18.72 -9.86 22.01
N ILE A 24 -17.80 -9.89 21.03
CA ILE A 24 -16.48 -9.29 21.20
C ILE A 24 -16.77 -7.82 21.45
N ASP A 25 -16.38 -7.30 22.62
CA ASP A 25 -16.44 -5.88 22.95
C ASP A 25 -16.00 -5.10 21.70
N HIS A 26 -16.91 -4.39 21.02
CA HIS A 26 -16.67 -3.72 19.73
C HIS A 26 -15.69 -2.54 19.86
N LYS A 27 -14.98 -2.45 20.99
CA LYS A 27 -13.90 -1.49 21.13
C LYS A 27 -12.79 -1.91 20.19
N PRO A 28 -12.41 -1.04 19.23
CA PRO A 28 -11.27 -1.31 18.39
C PRO A 28 -10.07 -1.57 19.29
N TYR A 29 -9.36 -2.67 19.04
CA TYR A 29 -8.06 -2.86 19.65
C TYR A 29 -7.18 -1.67 19.24
N VAL A 30 -6.31 -1.22 20.13
CA VAL A 30 -5.43 -0.09 19.85
C VAL A 30 -4.01 -0.56 20.13
N GLY A 31 -3.24 -0.69 19.06
CA GLY A 31 -1.87 -1.17 19.08
C GLY A 31 -0.88 -0.12 19.59
N LYS A 32 0.19 -0.52 20.28
CA LYS A 32 1.29 0.37 20.65
C LYS A 32 2.58 0.02 19.89
N CYS A 33 3.29 1.06 19.44
CA CYS A 33 4.63 0.99 18.85
C CYS A 33 5.64 1.66 19.77
N ALA A 34 6.81 1.05 19.96
CA ALA A 34 7.85 1.63 20.82
C ALA A 34 8.46 2.89 20.23
N ALA A 35 8.60 2.93 18.90
CA ALA A 35 9.17 4.05 18.15
C ALA A 35 8.38 4.37 16.87
N SER A 36 8.61 5.57 16.34
CA SER A 36 8.19 5.96 14.99
C SER A 36 9.03 5.27 13.92
N PRO A 37 8.50 5.03 12.71
CA PRO A 37 9.28 4.44 11.64
C PRO A 37 10.40 5.38 11.20
N HIS A 38 11.52 4.80 10.78
CA HIS A 38 12.50 5.54 9.99
C HIS A 38 11.99 5.65 8.55
N LEU A 39 11.89 6.88 8.07
CA LEU A 39 11.55 7.16 6.68
C LEU A 39 12.83 7.32 5.86
N TYR A 40 12.84 6.74 4.67
CA TYR A 40 13.86 6.97 3.67
C TYR A 40 13.16 7.40 2.38
N LEU A 41 13.56 8.53 1.81
CA LEU A 41 13.02 9.08 0.56
C LEU A 41 14.14 9.26 -0.46
N GLY A 42 13.99 8.75 -1.67
CA GLY A 42 14.98 8.94 -2.74
C GLY A 42 16.31 8.19 -2.52
N ASN A 43 17.45 8.82 -2.82
CA ASN A 43 18.77 8.17 -2.85
C ASN A 43 19.43 7.99 -1.48
N HIS A 44 18.81 7.17 -0.64
CA HIS A 44 19.32 6.83 0.70
C HIS A 44 19.75 5.36 0.81
N SER A 45 20.65 5.07 1.75
CA SER A 45 21.22 3.74 2.03
C SER A 45 20.25 2.76 2.71
N SER A 46 18.94 2.87 2.46
CA SER A 46 17.89 2.06 3.09
C SER A 46 18.07 0.56 2.82
N ILE A 47 18.48 0.20 1.59
CA ILE A 47 18.69 -1.19 1.18
C ILE A 47 19.76 -1.89 2.05
N SER A 48 20.87 -1.21 2.36
CA SER A 48 21.93 -1.77 3.19
C SER A 48 21.46 -2.03 4.62
N ASN A 49 20.65 -1.13 5.19
CA ASN A 49 20.07 -1.31 6.53
C ASN A 49 19.11 -2.52 6.56
N ILE A 50 18.29 -2.68 5.53
CA ILE A 50 17.37 -3.82 5.39
C ILE A 50 18.16 -5.12 5.27
N ILE A 51 19.18 -5.17 4.39
CA ILE A 51 20.04 -6.35 4.23
C ILE A 51 20.74 -6.69 5.56
N ASN A 52 21.22 -5.70 6.30
CA ASN A 52 21.82 -5.91 7.62
C ASN A 52 20.81 -6.48 8.63
N ALA A 53 19.57 -6.00 8.62
CA ALA A 53 18.51 -6.54 9.48
C ALA A 53 18.16 -7.99 9.12
N ILE A 54 18.07 -8.33 7.83
CA ILE A 54 17.90 -9.72 7.34
C ILE A 54 19.10 -10.58 7.77
N ASN A 55 20.32 -10.05 7.63
CA ASN A 55 21.55 -10.71 8.09
C ASN A 55 21.63 -10.89 9.61
N ALA A 56 20.93 -10.08 10.39
CA ALA A 56 20.85 -10.23 11.85
C ALA A 56 19.72 -11.19 12.30
N SER A 57 18.77 -11.51 11.41
CA SER A 57 17.62 -12.37 11.72
C SER A 57 18.02 -13.77 12.18
N ASN A 58 17.31 -14.28 13.19
CA ASN A 58 17.55 -15.60 13.76
C ASN A 58 16.31 -16.52 13.72
N TYR A 59 15.13 -16.00 13.43
CA TYR A 59 13.88 -16.75 13.60
C TYR A 59 13.10 -16.91 12.30
N SER A 60 12.64 -15.81 11.71
CA SER A 60 11.81 -15.89 10.51
C SER A 60 11.84 -14.62 9.67
N ILE A 61 11.69 -14.80 8.36
CA ILE A 61 11.61 -13.70 7.39
C ILE A 61 10.40 -13.97 6.50
N LYS A 62 9.53 -12.97 6.35
CA LYS A 62 8.35 -13.04 5.47
C LYS A 62 8.42 -11.89 4.48
N ILE A 63 8.25 -12.16 3.19
CA ILE A 63 8.37 -11.14 2.14
C ILE A 63 7.16 -11.20 1.22
N VAL A 64 6.48 -10.07 1.05
CA VAL A 64 5.56 -9.81 -0.07
C VAL A 64 6.25 -8.83 -1.02
N SER A 65 6.30 -9.15 -2.31
CA SER A 65 6.93 -8.29 -3.33
C SER A 65 6.03 -8.10 -4.54
N SER A 66 5.84 -6.83 -4.93
CA SER A 66 5.22 -6.45 -6.20
C SER A 66 6.27 -6.31 -7.32
N ALA A 67 6.51 -7.40 -8.04
CA ALA A 67 7.03 -7.47 -9.41
C ALA A 67 8.43 -6.92 -9.77
N ARG A 68 9.20 -6.20 -8.94
CA ARG A 68 10.61 -5.87 -9.31
C ARG A 68 11.65 -6.02 -8.21
N TYR A 69 11.26 -6.41 -7.01
CA TYR A 69 12.17 -6.52 -5.88
C TYR A 69 13.33 -7.51 -6.16
N PHE A 70 13.01 -8.68 -6.67
CA PHE A 70 13.99 -9.73 -6.98
C PHE A 70 14.44 -9.75 -8.46
N HIS A 71 13.83 -8.92 -9.30
CA HIS A 71 13.96 -9.00 -10.77
C HIS A 71 14.76 -7.84 -11.36
N ALA A 72 15.09 -6.83 -10.55
CA ALA A 72 15.97 -5.75 -11.02
C ALA A 72 17.38 -6.33 -11.25
N PRO A 73 18.03 -6.06 -12.41
CA PRO A 73 19.38 -6.53 -12.73
C PRO A 73 20.45 -5.70 -11.97
N LEU A 74 20.24 -5.54 -10.68
CA LEU A 74 21.06 -4.75 -9.77
C LEU A 74 21.81 -5.70 -8.85
N GLN A 75 23.03 -5.31 -8.49
CA GLN A 75 23.86 -6.02 -7.52
C GLN A 75 23.10 -6.29 -6.22
N ASP A 76 22.28 -5.34 -5.78
CA ASP A 76 21.49 -5.42 -4.54
C ASP A 76 20.46 -6.57 -4.56
N SER A 77 19.84 -6.85 -5.70
CA SER A 77 18.90 -7.97 -5.84
C SER A 77 19.61 -9.31 -5.64
N ASN A 78 20.82 -9.45 -6.18
CA ASN A 78 21.63 -10.66 -6.03
C ASN A 78 22.16 -10.80 -4.59
N ASP A 79 22.64 -9.70 -3.99
CA ASP A 79 23.12 -9.70 -2.61
C ASP A 79 22.01 -10.09 -1.63
N LEU A 80 20.79 -9.62 -1.87
CA LEU A 80 19.62 -10.02 -1.10
C LEU A 80 19.28 -11.50 -1.27
N ILE A 81 19.21 -12.01 -2.51
CA ILE A 81 18.93 -13.43 -2.76
C ILE A 81 19.98 -14.31 -2.06
N ASN A 82 21.25 -13.94 -2.15
CA ASN A 82 22.34 -14.63 -1.47
C ASN A 82 22.18 -14.57 0.06
N CYS A 83 21.82 -13.40 0.60
CA CYS A 83 21.53 -13.21 2.01
C CYS A 83 20.40 -14.14 2.50
N LEU A 84 19.28 -14.19 1.77
CA LEU A 84 18.14 -15.06 2.09
C LEU A 84 18.53 -16.54 2.03
N ASN A 85 19.26 -16.96 0.99
CA ASN A 85 19.74 -18.33 0.86
C ASN A 85 20.64 -18.73 2.03
N ASN A 86 21.60 -17.89 2.42
CA ASN A 86 22.47 -18.13 3.57
C ASN A 86 21.66 -18.26 4.87
N LYS A 87 20.65 -17.41 5.06
CA LYS A 87 19.79 -17.46 6.26
C LYS A 87 18.94 -18.73 6.32
N ALA A 88 18.34 -19.12 5.21
CA ALA A 88 17.59 -20.36 5.13
C ALA A 88 18.50 -21.60 5.31
N GLN A 89 19.75 -21.56 4.86
CA GLN A 89 20.73 -22.63 5.14
C GLN A 89 20.97 -22.78 6.65
N ASN A 90 21.09 -21.66 7.35
CA ASN A 90 21.29 -21.58 8.80
C ASN A 90 20.02 -21.84 9.63
N GLY A 91 18.91 -22.24 9.00
CA GLY A 91 17.70 -22.67 9.70
C GLY A 91 16.66 -21.58 9.96
N VAL A 92 16.87 -20.36 9.46
CA VAL A 92 15.84 -19.30 9.51
C VAL A 92 14.68 -19.68 8.59
N LYS A 93 13.44 -19.59 9.09
CA LYS A 93 12.25 -19.85 8.27
C LYS A 93 12.01 -18.67 7.34
N ILE A 94 12.00 -18.90 6.03
CA ILE A 94 11.77 -17.84 5.05
C ILE A 94 10.54 -18.19 4.21
N ASP A 95 9.55 -17.31 4.22
CA ASP A 95 8.34 -17.40 3.41
C ASP A 95 8.28 -16.20 2.44
N ILE A 96 8.10 -16.44 1.14
CA ILE A 96 8.08 -15.40 0.10
C ILE A 96 6.84 -15.55 -0.77
N VAL A 97 6.14 -14.44 -0.97
CA VAL A 97 5.10 -14.28 -1.99
C VAL A 97 5.53 -13.20 -2.97
N ASP A 98 5.67 -13.54 -4.25
CA ASP A 98 6.04 -12.60 -5.30
C ASP A 98 5.01 -12.63 -6.44
N ASN A 99 4.67 -11.46 -6.96
CA ASN A 99 3.83 -11.32 -8.15
C ASN A 99 4.51 -11.90 -9.42
N ASN A 100 5.84 -11.89 -9.47
CA ASN A 100 6.59 -12.38 -10.63
C ASN A 100 7.30 -13.70 -10.35
N ALA A 101 7.30 -14.60 -11.35
CA ALA A 101 8.02 -15.86 -11.26
C ALA A 101 9.53 -15.62 -11.11
N LEU A 102 10.09 -15.91 -9.95
CA LEU A 102 11.53 -16.03 -9.77
C LEU A 102 12.11 -17.13 -10.66
N ASN A 103 13.37 -16.98 -11.06
CA ASN A 103 14.10 -18.07 -11.66
C ASN A 103 14.10 -19.25 -10.65
N PRO A 104 13.63 -20.46 -11.04
CA PRO A 104 13.48 -21.60 -10.13
C PRO A 104 14.75 -22.00 -9.37
N ASN A 105 15.93 -21.59 -9.86
CA ASN A 105 17.22 -21.91 -9.26
C ASN A 105 17.77 -20.79 -8.35
N SER A 106 17.11 -19.63 -8.25
CA SER A 106 17.61 -18.50 -7.46
C SER A 106 17.44 -18.70 -5.95
N LEU A 107 16.41 -19.41 -5.52
CA LEU A 107 16.14 -19.69 -4.10
C LEU A 107 16.41 -21.17 -3.79
N ILE A 108 17.00 -21.44 -2.62
CA ILE A 108 17.17 -22.81 -2.16
C ILE A 108 15.81 -23.42 -1.76
N LYS A 109 15.69 -24.76 -1.89
CA LYS A 109 14.47 -25.52 -1.56
C LYS A 109 13.92 -25.34 -0.13
N LYS A 110 14.74 -24.84 0.80
CA LYS A 110 14.32 -24.58 2.19
C LYS A 110 13.45 -23.33 2.33
N ILE A 111 13.44 -22.45 1.31
CA ILE A 111 12.62 -21.25 1.29
C ILE A 111 11.24 -21.62 0.75
N ASP A 112 10.20 -21.28 1.51
CA ASP A 112 8.81 -21.47 1.07
C ASP A 112 8.43 -20.31 0.16
N TYR A 113 8.40 -20.59 -1.14
CA TYR A 113 8.15 -19.59 -2.18
C TYR A 113 6.83 -19.90 -2.91
N ILE A 114 5.95 -18.89 -2.97
CA ILE A 114 4.71 -18.94 -3.72
C ILE A 114 4.71 -17.81 -4.72
N GLN A 115 4.53 -18.15 -6.00
CA GLN A 115 4.21 -17.16 -7.01
C GLN A 115 2.73 -16.78 -6.89
N PHE A 116 2.44 -15.51 -6.68
CA PHE A 116 1.10 -14.97 -6.82
C PHE A 116 0.72 -15.01 -8.30
N LYS A 117 -0.13 -15.96 -8.68
CA LYS A 117 -0.59 -16.10 -10.06
C LYS A 117 -1.85 -15.27 -10.25
N ASN A 118 -1.88 -14.50 -11.34
CA ASN A 118 -3.10 -13.88 -11.81
C ASN A 118 -4.17 -14.98 -11.97
N ASP A 119 -5.23 -14.90 -11.18
CA ASP A 119 -6.27 -15.91 -10.97
C ASP A 119 -7.30 -15.98 -12.12
N GLY A 120 -6.99 -15.39 -13.26
CA GLY A 120 -7.92 -15.28 -14.40
C GLY A 120 -8.92 -14.13 -14.28
N TYR A 121 -8.93 -13.40 -13.15
CA TYR A 121 -9.72 -12.17 -12.95
C TYR A 121 -8.88 -10.89 -13.06
N GLY A 122 -7.58 -10.99 -13.36
CA GLY A 122 -6.73 -9.82 -13.57
C GLY A 122 -6.06 -9.29 -12.30
N ASN A 123 -6.16 -10.00 -11.16
CA ASN A 123 -5.67 -9.49 -9.88
C ASN A 123 -4.15 -9.32 -9.85
N ASN A 124 -3.70 -8.07 -9.75
CA ASN A 124 -2.29 -7.69 -9.60
C ASN A 124 -1.97 -7.38 -8.13
N LEU A 125 -0.88 -7.94 -7.61
CA LEU A 125 -0.41 -7.67 -6.24
C LEU A 125 0.52 -6.46 -6.22
N PHE A 126 0.11 -5.43 -5.49
CA PHE A 126 0.85 -4.18 -5.28
C PHE A 126 1.08 -3.95 -3.79
N MET A 127 2.03 -4.72 -3.26
CA MET A 127 2.46 -4.67 -1.88
C MET A 127 3.94 -5.02 -1.80
N THR A 128 4.71 -4.19 -1.10
CA THR A 128 6.09 -4.48 -0.74
C THR A 128 6.20 -4.45 0.78
N LEU A 129 6.30 -5.63 1.38
CA LEU A 129 6.26 -5.81 2.83
C LEU A 129 7.32 -6.85 3.23
N ILE A 130 8.22 -6.48 4.14
CA ILE A 130 9.22 -7.40 4.70
C ILE A 130 9.03 -7.43 6.21
N ILE A 131 8.88 -8.63 6.77
CA ILE A 131 8.70 -8.84 8.20
C ILE A 131 9.86 -9.68 8.70
N ILE A 132 10.62 -9.15 9.66
CA ILE A 132 11.83 -9.79 10.19
C ILE A 132 11.59 -10.13 11.66
N ASP A 133 11.78 -11.40 12.00
CA ASP A 133 11.66 -11.98 13.33
C ASP A 133 10.35 -11.63 14.07
N ASN A 134 9.29 -11.38 13.30
CA ASN A 134 7.96 -10.97 13.78
C ASN A 134 7.96 -9.66 14.61
N LYS A 135 8.97 -8.80 14.41
CA LYS A 135 9.13 -7.55 15.19
C LYS A 135 9.36 -6.32 14.32
N ARG A 136 10.23 -6.46 13.32
CA ARG A 136 10.55 -5.39 12.38
C ARG A 136 9.72 -5.50 11.13
N VAL A 137 9.19 -4.39 10.66
CA VAL A 137 8.41 -4.31 9.42
C VAL A 137 9.00 -3.25 8.51
N VAL A 138 9.23 -3.63 7.26
CA VAL A 138 9.58 -2.70 6.18
C VAL A 138 8.40 -2.62 5.22
N PHE A 139 7.89 -1.41 5.00
CA PHE A 139 6.87 -1.11 4.00
C PHE A 139 7.45 -0.13 2.99
N ALA A 140 7.38 -0.43 1.70
CA ALA A 140 8.10 0.34 0.68
C ALA A 140 7.31 0.50 -0.62
N SER A 141 7.78 1.40 -1.48
CA SER A 141 7.27 1.50 -2.85
C SER A 141 7.64 0.27 -3.68
N GLN A 142 6.95 0.08 -4.81
CA GLN A 142 7.21 -1.04 -5.72
C GLN A 142 8.67 -1.04 -6.25
N MET A 143 9.25 0.13 -6.44
CA MET A 143 10.54 0.33 -7.09
C MET A 143 11.70 0.56 -6.10
N PHE A 144 11.52 0.35 -4.79
CA PHE A 144 12.53 0.77 -3.81
C PHE A 144 13.95 0.17 -3.99
N THR A 145 14.10 -0.94 -4.72
CA THR A 145 15.43 -1.46 -5.11
C THR A 145 16.19 -0.56 -6.08
N LEU A 146 15.49 0.40 -6.71
CA LEU A 146 16.05 1.43 -7.57
C LEU A 146 16.44 2.70 -6.80
N MET A 147 16.31 2.74 -5.46
CA MET A 147 16.64 3.92 -4.65
C MET A 147 18.09 4.40 -4.85
N LYS A 148 19.04 3.54 -5.22
CA LYS A 148 20.42 3.98 -5.55
C LYS A 148 20.53 4.84 -6.83
N SER A 149 19.49 4.89 -7.65
CA SER A 149 19.43 5.77 -8.81
C SER A 149 19.17 7.20 -8.35
N SER A 150 19.99 8.16 -8.81
CA SER A 150 19.82 9.59 -8.53
C SER A 150 18.49 10.19 -9.02
N SER A 151 17.69 9.42 -9.75
CA SER A 151 16.38 9.78 -10.28
C SER A 151 15.19 9.10 -9.60
N ALA A 152 15.40 8.17 -8.68
CA ALA A 152 14.31 7.38 -8.08
C ALA A 152 13.57 8.19 -7.02
N SER A 153 12.26 8.36 -7.18
CA SER A 153 11.41 9.07 -6.23
C SER A 153 10.79 8.13 -5.18
N ASP A 154 11.49 7.08 -4.75
CA ASP A 154 10.92 5.98 -3.96
C ASP A 154 10.86 6.26 -2.45
N PHE A 155 10.09 5.45 -1.71
CA PHE A 155 10.04 5.51 -0.25
C PHE A 155 10.24 4.14 0.40
N VAL A 156 10.82 4.16 1.60
CA VAL A 156 10.87 3.04 2.53
C VAL A 156 10.51 3.54 3.93
N LEU A 157 9.60 2.84 4.58
CA LEU A 157 9.25 3.00 5.99
C LEU A 157 9.71 1.77 6.75
N ASP A 158 10.51 1.99 7.79
CA ASP A 158 11.18 0.94 8.54
C ASP A 158 10.82 1.03 10.03
N PHE A 159 9.93 0.13 10.44
CA PHE A 159 9.43 -0.01 11.80
C PHE A 159 10.31 -1.03 12.53
N GLU A 160 11.37 -0.57 13.18
CA GLU A 160 12.34 -1.48 13.84
C GLU A 160 11.76 -2.18 15.07
N ASP A 161 10.90 -1.49 15.82
CA ASP A 161 10.31 -1.98 17.07
C ASP A 161 8.84 -1.56 17.19
N CYS A 162 7.98 -2.18 16.37
CA CYS A 162 6.54 -2.10 16.56
C CYS A 162 5.88 -3.47 16.42
N GLU A 163 5.78 -4.17 17.54
CA GLU A 163 5.10 -5.48 17.62
C GLU A 163 3.67 -5.43 17.10
N SER A 164 2.96 -4.31 17.31
CA SER A 164 1.59 -4.21 16.84
C SER A 164 1.48 -4.12 15.31
N ILE A 165 2.34 -3.34 14.66
CA ILE A 165 2.41 -3.27 13.19
C ILE A 165 2.92 -4.60 12.63
N ALA A 166 3.88 -5.24 13.30
CA ALA A 166 4.37 -6.57 12.93
C ALA A 166 3.27 -7.63 12.99
N ALA A 167 2.45 -7.63 14.03
CA ALA A 167 1.32 -8.55 14.15
C ALA A 167 0.31 -8.36 13.01
N GLU A 168 -0.11 -7.12 12.71
CA GLU A 168 -1.02 -6.87 11.57
C GLU A 168 -0.37 -7.27 10.23
N SER A 169 0.91 -6.95 10.04
CA SER A 169 1.65 -7.27 8.83
C SER A 169 1.77 -8.77 8.59
N ILE A 170 1.96 -9.57 9.64
CA ILE A 170 1.98 -11.05 9.56
C ILE A 170 0.64 -11.58 9.08
N GLU A 171 -0.46 -11.01 9.55
CA GLU A 171 -1.80 -11.42 9.14
C GLU A 171 -2.08 -11.03 7.68
N ILE A 172 -1.67 -9.83 7.26
CA ILE A 172 -1.70 -9.42 5.85
C ILE A 172 -0.88 -10.41 5.00
N PHE A 173 0.33 -10.77 5.44
CA PHE A 173 1.17 -11.75 4.75
C PHE A 173 0.49 -13.12 4.63
N ASN A 174 -0.02 -13.66 5.75
CA ASN A 174 -0.69 -14.97 5.79
C ASN A 174 -1.90 -14.99 4.85
N PHE A 175 -2.65 -13.89 4.83
CA PHE A 175 -3.76 -13.70 3.91
C PHE A 175 -3.31 -13.73 2.45
N VAL A 176 -2.34 -12.89 2.06
CA VAL A 176 -1.84 -12.84 0.68
C VAL A 176 -1.27 -14.19 0.25
N LYS A 177 -0.54 -14.86 1.13
CA LYS A 177 0.01 -16.21 0.90
C LYS A 177 -1.10 -17.23 0.65
N LYS A 178 -2.20 -17.16 1.40
CA LYS A 178 -3.36 -18.03 1.21
C LYS A 178 -4.06 -17.76 -0.12
N VAL A 179 -4.30 -16.50 -0.47
CA VAL A 179 -4.89 -16.11 -1.76
C VAL A 179 -4.03 -16.65 -2.91
N ALA A 180 -2.70 -16.50 -2.81
CA ALA A 180 -1.76 -17.01 -3.79
C ALA A 180 -1.78 -18.54 -3.94
N ALA A 181 -2.06 -19.27 -2.86
CA ALA A 181 -2.05 -20.73 -2.84
C ALA A 181 -3.38 -21.35 -3.31
N GLU A 182 -4.51 -20.73 -2.95
CA GLU A 182 -5.84 -21.35 -3.11
C GLU A 182 -6.65 -20.79 -4.28
N SER A 183 -6.25 -19.67 -4.90
CA SER A 183 -6.99 -18.97 -5.97
C SER A 183 -8.47 -18.68 -5.64
N LEU A 184 -8.84 -18.68 -4.36
CA LEU A 184 -10.21 -18.52 -3.89
C LEU A 184 -10.55 -17.04 -3.74
N ILE A 185 -11.22 -16.46 -4.74
CA ILE A 185 -11.91 -15.15 -4.65
C ILE A 185 -13.33 -15.31 -4.08
N THR A 186 -13.92 -16.51 -4.20
CA THR A 186 -15.30 -16.71 -3.76
C THR A 186 -15.36 -16.88 -2.26
N LEU A 187 -15.67 -15.75 -1.61
CA LEU A 187 -15.93 -15.55 -0.20
C LEU A 187 -14.63 -15.47 0.61
N PHE A 188 -14.25 -14.25 0.98
CA PHE A 188 -13.96 -14.01 2.39
C PHE A 188 -15.21 -14.51 3.13
N PRO A 189 -15.20 -15.64 3.86
CA PRO A 189 -16.19 -15.75 4.89
C PRO A 189 -15.84 -14.58 5.82
N HIS A 190 -16.82 -13.88 6.39
CA HIS A 190 -16.62 -13.02 7.57
C HIS A 190 -15.95 -13.73 8.78
N TYR A 191 -15.39 -14.92 8.57
CA TYR A 191 -14.76 -15.87 9.47
C TYR A 191 -13.23 -15.99 9.28
N TYR A 192 -12.55 -15.15 8.47
CA TYR A 192 -11.10 -15.04 8.65
C TYR A 192 -10.84 -14.19 9.91
N SER A 193 -10.75 -14.93 11.02
CA SER A 193 -10.52 -14.52 12.41
C SER A 193 -11.73 -14.10 13.26
N PRO A 194 -12.73 -14.98 13.49
CA PRO A 194 -13.61 -14.81 14.64
C PRO A 194 -12.75 -14.86 15.92
N GLY A 195 -12.59 -13.70 16.58
CA GLY A 195 -11.86 -13.58 17.86
C GLY A 195 -10.76 -12.51 17.91
N TYR A 196 -10.31 -11.96 16.78
CA TYR A 196 -9.36 -10.85 16.77
C TYR A 196 -10.06 -9.54 16.40
N SER A 197 -10.22 -8.65 17.39
CA SER A 197 -10.41 -7.23 17.10
C SER A 197 -9.07 -6.71 16.58
N TYR A 198 -8.99 -6.51 15.26
CA TYR A 198 -7.81 -5.89 14.65
C TYR A 198 -7.68 -4.45 15.14
N PRO A 199 -6.45 -3.95 15.32
CA PRO A 199 -6.29 -2.54 15.57
C PRO A 199 -6.80 -1.77 14.37
N GLN A 200 -7.80 -0.91 14.59
CA GLN A 200 -8.17 0.07 13.57
C GLN A 200 -7.05 1.09 13.38
N GLU A 201 -6.25 1.33 14.42
CA GLU A 201 -5.16 2.29 14.38
C GLU A 201 -4.10 1.87 15.41
N HIS A 202 -2.85 1.98 15.03
CA HIS A 202 -1.69 1.79 15.90
C HIS A 202 -1.15 3.15 16.32
N PHE A 203 -0.63 3.25 17.54
CA PHE A 203 -0.09 4.50 18.07
C PHE A 203 1.32 4.30 18.60
N SER A 204 2.15 5.33 18.47
CA SER A 204 3.38 5.40 19.28
C SER A 204 3.05 5.43 20.78
N ILE A 205 3.99 5.01 21.63
CA ILE A 205 3.83 5.05 23.10
C ILE A 205 3.44 6.45 23.59
N ASP A 206 4.01 7.50 23.00
CA ASP A 206 3.74 8.89 23.35
C ASP A 206 2.46 9.47 22.70
N LYS A 207 1.78 8.66 21.87
CA LYS A 207 0.57 9.02 21.10
C LYS A 207 0.72 10.24 20.19
N LYS A 208 1.94 10.65 19.87
CA LYS A 208 2.20 11.70 18.87
C LYS A 208 2.12 11.17 17.45
N SER A 209 2.15 9.85 17.29
CA SER A 209 2.06 9.22 15.99
C SER A 209 0.98 8.16 15.96
N SER A 210 0.29 8.09 14.82
CA SER A 210 -0.64 7.00 14.53
C SER A 210 -0.44 6.43 13.14
N TYR A 211 -0.76 5.15 12.99
CA TYR A 211 -0.53 4.35 11.79
C TYR A 211 -1.78 3.52 11.48
N LEU A 212 -2.24 3.58 10.24
CA LEU A 212 -3.45 2.87 9.79
C LEU A 212 -3.19 2.24 8.42
N PHE A 213 -3.24 0.91 8.35
CA PHE A 213 -3.23 0.18 7.09
C PHE A 213 -4.62 0.16 6.45
N SER A 214 -4.66 0.30 5.13
CA SER A 214 -5.85 0.04 4.33
C SER A 214 -5.56 -0.95 3.21
N ILE A 215 -6.58 -1.69 2.78
CA ILE A 215 -6.46 -2.67 1.70
C ILE A 215 -7.54 -2.46 0.63
N THR A 216 -7.19 -2.73 -0.63
CA THR A 216 -8.11 -2.84 -1.77
C THR A 216 -7.91 -4.21 -2.41
N PRO A 217 -8.92 -4.76 -3.13
CA PRO A 217 -10.31 -4.29 -3.24
C PRO A 217 -11.19 -4.55 -2.01
N GLU A 218 -12.39 -3.96 -2.03
CA GLU A 218 -13.36 -3.96 -0.92
C GLU A 218 -13.69 -5.37 -0.41
N TYR A 219 -13.79 -6.35 -1.31
CA TYR A 219 -14.08 -7.74 -0.94
C TYR A 219 -12.94 -8.45 -0.19
N TYR A 220 -11.76 -7.82 -0.05
CA TYR A 220 -10.68 -8.26 0.84
C TYR A 220 -10.60 -7.47 2.15
N VAL A 221 -11.52 -6.53 2.39
CA VAL A 221 -11.57 -5.72 3.60
C VAL A 221 -12.28 -6.50 4.70
N CYS A 222 -11.54 -6.90 5.74
CA CYS A 222 -12.14 -7.42 6.96
C CYS A 222 -13.03 -6.33 7.60
N PRO A 223 -14.10 -6.67 8.36
CA PRO A 223 -15.01 -5.70 8.98
C PRO A 223 -14.35 -4.58 9.83
N ASN A 224 -13.12 -4.79 10.29
CA ASN A 224 -12.36 -3.85 11.12
C ASN A 224 -11.18 -3.17 10.40
N ARG A 225 -10.99 -3.41 9.10
CA ARG A 225 -9.90 -2.79 8.30
C ARG A 225 -10.47 -1.68 7.43
N LYS A 226 -9.67 -0.64 7.17
CA LYS A 226 -10.07 0.44 6.29
C LYS A 226 -9.96 0.03 4.81
N PHE A 227 -10.98 0.36 4.02
CA PHE A 227 -10.88 0.28 2.56
C PHE A 227 -10.03 1.44 2.03
N THR A 228 -9.13 1.21 1.07
CA THR A 228 -8.22 2.26 0.60
C THR A 228 -8.95 3.44 -0.05
N LYS A 229 -10.07 3.21 -0.76
CA LYS A 229 -10.88 4.33 -1.29
C LYS A 229 -11.43 5.22 -0.18
N ASP A 230 -11.91 4.62 0.93
CA ASP A 230 -12.42 5.37 2.07
C ASP A 230 -11.29 6.17 2.75
N LEU A 231 -10.10 5.58 2.87
CA LEU A 231 -8.93 6.26 3.42
C LEU A 231 -8.56 7.50 2.59
N ILE A 232 -8.53 7.36 1.26
CA ILE A 232 -8.26 8.47 0.34
C ILE A 232 -9.37 9.53 0.47
N HIS A 233 -10.64 9.13 0.43
CA HIS A 233 -11.76 10.05 0.54
C HIS A 233 -11.69 10.85 1.85
N GLU A 234 -11.48 10.19 2.99
CA GLU A 234 -11.28 10.83 4.28
C GLU A 234 -10.11 11.82 4.24
N PHE A 235 -8.97 11.43 3.70
CA PHE A 235 -7.80 12.31 3.65
C PHE A 235 -8.07 13.66 2.96
N PHE A 236 -8.80 13.64 1.83
CA PHE A 236 -9.14 14.85 1.08
C PHE A 236 -10.30 15.64 1.71
N THR A 237 -11.12 15.00 2.55
CA THR A 237 -12.32 15.62 3.12
C THR A 237 -12.19 16.05 4.58
N GLU A 238 -11.33 15.42 5.38
CA GLU A 238 -11.26 15.53 6.85
C GLU A 238 -10.91 16.93 7.36
N LYS A 239 -10.01 17.66 6.67
CA LYS A 239 -9.56 18.99 7.09
C LYS A 239 -9.59 20.03 5.96
N ILE A 240 -9.57 21.30 6.34
CA ILE A 240 -9.27 22.43 5.45
C ILE A 240 -7.76 22.62 5.51
N GLY A 241 -7.11 22.73 4.37
CA GLY A 241 -5.66 22.84 4.34
C GLY A 241 -5.07 22.65 2.95
N ASN A 242 -3.74 22.62 2.91
CA ASN A 242 -3.00 22.41 1.67
C ASN A 242 -2.68 20.93 1.50
N ILE A 243 -3.08 20.38 0.36
CA ILE A 243 -2.78 19.00 -0.01
C ILE A 243 -1.66 19.01 -1.04
N SER A 244 -0.62 18.21 -0.80
CA SER A 244 0.45 17.98 -1.77
C SER A 244 0.40 16.51 -2.19
N LEU A 245 0.09 16.24 -3.47
CA LEU A 245 -0.06 14.90 -4.03
C LEU A 245 1.06 14.60 -5.01
N PHE A 246 1.79 13.52 -4.75
CA PHE A 246 2.85 13.00 -5.59
C PHE A 246 2.43 11.62 -6.09
N SER A 247 2.33 11.42 -7.40
CA SER A 247 1.96 10.13 -7.99
C SER A 247 2.66 9.94 -9.34
N GLY A 248 2.83 8.68 -9.76
CA GLY A 248 3.17 8.38 -11.16
C GLY A 248 2.00 8.71 -12.07
N GLU A 249 0.89 8.01 -11.89
CA GLU A 249 -0.35 8.22 -12.65
C GLU A 249 -1.47 8.68 -11.72
N LEU A 250 -2.22 9.70 -12.14
CA LEU A 250 -3.38 10.19 -11.39
C LEU A 250 -4.68 9.52 -11.82
N PHE A 251 -4.82 9.27 -13.13
CA PHE A 251 -6.02 8.73 -13.73
C PHE A 251 -5.75 7.37 -14.37
N PRO A 252 -6.73 6.48 -14.36
CA PRO A 252 -6.56 5.16 -14.95
C PRO A 252 -6.53 5.21 -16.48
N THR A 253 -5.81 4.27 -17.10
CA THR A 253 -5.58 4.25 -18.56
C THR A 253 -6.77 3.67 -19.31
N SER A 254 -7.16 4.29 -20.43
CA SER A 254 -8.43 4.12 -21.18
C SER A 254 -8.82 2.71 -21.67
N HIS A 255 -8.15 1.64 -21.27
CA HIS A 255 -8.44 0.28 -21.73
C HIS A 255 -9.57 -0.45 -20.97
N ASN A 256 -10.06 0.10 -19.85
CA ASN A 256 -11.15 -0.50 -19.07
C ASN A 256 -12.37 0.43 -19.05
N GLN A 257 -13.52 -0.02 -19.58
CA GLN A 257 -14.78 0.76 -19.62
C GLN A 257 -15.34 1.16 -18.25
N GLY A 258 -14.80 0.62 -17.14
CA GLY A 258 -15.08 1.07 -15.77
C GLY A 258 -14.37 2.36 -15.34
N ASN A 259 -13.50 2.94 -16.16
CA ASN A 259 -12.61 4.03 -15.76
C ASN A 259 -13.24 5.42 -15.66
N ILE A 260 -14.33 5.70 -16.37
CA ILE A 260 -14.85 7.06 -16.45
C ILE A 260 -15.39 7.51 -15.09
N ASP A 261 -16.13 6.63 -14.40
CA ASP A 261 -16.68 6.91 -13.08
C ASP A 261 -15.57 7.13 -12.04
N ASP A 262 -14.51 6.32 -12.09
CA ASP A 262 -13.34 6.50 -11.22
C ASP A 262 -12.57 7.80 -11.55
N MET A 263 -12.43 8.17 -12.83
CA MET A 263 -11.85 9.46 -13.23
C MET A 263 -12.67 10.65 -12.70
N PHE A 264 -14.00 10.57 -12.77
CA PHE A 264 -14.89 11.59 -12.20
C PHE A 264 -14.78 11.64 -10.68
N LEU A 265 -14.70 10.50 -10.01
CA LEU A 265 -14.55 10.42 -8.56
C LEU A 265 -13.25 11.08 -8.10
N ILE A 266 -12.12 10.76 -8.75
CA ILE A 266 -10.80 11.35 -8.47
C ILE A 266 -10.82 12.86 -8.70
N THR A 267 -11.40 13.29 -9.83
CA THR A 267 -11.52 14.71 -10.17
C THR A 267 -12.35 15.46 -9.13
N ASN A 268 -13.53 14.94 -8.79
CA ASN A 268 -14.44 15.54 -7.81
C ASN A 268 -13.81 15.63 -6.41
N LEU A 269 -13.05 14.61 -6.00
CA LEU A 269 -12.30 14.63 -4.73
C LEU A 269 -11.30 15.79 -4.66
N ILE A 270 -10.50 15.96 -5.72
CA ILE A 270 -9.49 17.02 -5.83
C ILE A 270 -10.16 18.40 -5.89
N GLU A 271 -11.19 18.54 -6.72
CA GLU A 271 -11.97 19.77 -6.86
C GLU A 271 -12.63 20.18 -5.54
N THR A 272 -13.27 19.23 -4.86
CA THR A 272 -13.91 19.46 -3.56
C THR A 272 -12.88 19.93 -2.54
N ALA A 273 -11.71 19.29 -2.47
CA ALA A 273 -10.65 19.71 -1.56
C ALA A 273 -10.12 21.12 -1.88
N ALA A 274 -9.90 21.43 -3.16
CA ALA A 274 -9.43 22.75 -3.61
C ALA A 274 -10.47 23.87 -3.44
N SER A 275 -11.76 23.53 -3.46
CA SER A 275 -12.87 24.50 -3.34
C SER A 275 -13.04 25.06 -1.93
N LYS A 276 -12.51 24.37 -0.91
CA LYS A 276 -12.56 24.81 0.49
C LYS A 276 -11.79 26.13 0.67
N GLN A 277 -12.34 27.05 1.46
CA GLN A 277 -11.70 28.33 1.73
C GLN A 277 -10.29 28.12 2.32
N ASN A 278 -9.29 28.84 1.81
CA ASN A 278 -7.88 28.72 2.22
C ASN A 278 -7.25 27.33 2.00
N SER A 279 -7.81 26.52 1.10
CA SER A 279 -7.22 25.25 0.68
C SER A 279 -6.57 25.37 -0.70
N SER A 280 -5.54 24.58 -0.93
CA SER A 280 -4.94 24.40 -2.26
C SER A 280 -4.48 22.96 -2.44
N VAL A 281 -4.49 22.49 -3.67
CA VAL A 281 -4.00 21.16 -4.03
C VAL A 281 -2.86 21.31 -5.02
N ARG A 282 -1.65 20.91 -4.62
CA ARG A 282 -0.47 20.86 -5.49
C ARG A 282 -0.25 19.41 -5.92
N ILE A 283 -0.13 19.19 -7.22
CA ILE A 283 0.00 17.86 -7.81
C ILE A 283 1.29 17.77 -8.61
N VAL A 284 2.11 16.77 -8.31
CA VAL A 284 3.23 16.35 -9.17
C VAL A 284 2.91 14.96 -9.71
N THR A 285 2.76 14.86 -11.03
CA THR A 285 2.38 13.61 -11.71
C THR A 285 3.32 13.32 -12.88
N GLN A 286 3.38 12.08 -13.37
CA GLN A 286 3.96 11.82 -14.69
C GLN A 286 3.00 12.24 -15.79
N ASN A 287 3.58 12.71 -16.91
CA ASN A 287 2.80 12.97 -18.10
C ASN A 287 2.43 11.63 -18.75
N SER A 288 1.14 11.40 -18.93
CA SER A 288 0.71 10.27 -19.76
C SER A 288 0.91 10.61 -21.24
N LYS A 289 1.30 9.62 -22.04
CA LYS A 289 1.25 9.76 -23.52
C LYS A 289 -0.19 9.63 -24.06
N ASN A 290 -1.16 9.28 -23.21
CA ASN A 290 -2.55 9.09 -23.60
C ASN A 290 -3.32 10.42 -23.61
N SER A 291 -3.90 10.78 -24.76
CA SER A 291 -4.62 12.05 -24.96
C SER A 291 -5.80 12.24 -23.99
N SER A 292 -6.53 11.17 -23.66
CA SER A 292 -7.68 11.27 -22.72
C SER A 292 -7.25 11.59 -21.29
N ILE A 293 -6.13 11.02 -20.85
CA ILE A 293 -5.55 11.28 -19.52
C ILE A 293 -4.96 12.69 -19.48
N CYS A 294 -4.35 13.14 -20.58
CA CYS A 294 -3.92 14.51 -20.77
C CYS A 294 -5.08 15.50 -20.64
N ASP A 295 -6.22 15.24 -21.26
CA ASP A 295 -7.39 16.13 -21.20
C ASP A 295 -7.97 16.22 -19.78
N ALA A 296 -8.08 15.11 -19.05
CA ALA A 296 -8.50 15.12 -17.65
C ALA A 296 -7.51 15.88 -16.75
N THR A 297 -6.21 15.69 -16.97
CA THR A 297 -5.14 16.39 -16.25
C THR A 297 -5.16 17.89 -16.55
N LEU A 298 -5.42 18.29 -17.80
CA LEU A 298 -5.61 19.68 -18.21
C LEU A 298 -6.90 20.29 -17.67
N SER A 299 -7.96 19.49 -17.47
CA SER A 299 -9.19 19.96 -16.84
C SER A 299 -8.93 20.35 -15.39
N LEU A 300 -8.23 19.49 -14.64
CA LEU A 300 -7.84 19.77 -13.25
C LEU A 300 -6.97 21.03 -13.12
N SER A 301 -6.07 21.29 -14.07
CA SER A 301 -5.22 22.50 -14.00
C SER A 301 -6.01 23.82 -14.14
N ARG A 302 -7.28 23.77 -14.58
CA ARG A 302 -8.18 24.94 -14.67
C ARG A 302 -8.98 25.18 -13.40
N VAL A 303 -8.97 24.23 -12.46
CA VAL A 303 -9.70 24.34 -11.20
C VAL A 303 -8.99 25.34 -10.29
N LYS A 304 -9.73 26.32 -9.78
CA LYS A 304 -9.17 27.30 -8.85
C LYS A 304 -8.67 26.59 -7.58
N GLY A 305 -7.42 26.89 -7.20
CA GLY A 305 -6.78 26.27 -6.03
C GLY A 305 -6.05 24.96 -6.35
N VAL A 306 -6.16 24.43 -7.58
CA VAL A 306 -5.35 23.30 -8.04
C VAL A 306 -4.14 23.83 -8.82
N GLN A 307 -2.95 23.30 -8.51
CA GLN A 307 -1.73 23.56 -9.24
C GLN A 307 -1.10 22.23 -9.64
N LEU A 308 -0.68 22.11 -10.90
CA LEU A 308 -0.18 20.85 -11.43
C LEU A 308 1.18 21.04 -12.11
N ARG A 309 2.10 20.13 -11.80
CA ARG A 309 3.42 20.01 -12.42
C ARG A 309 3.67 18.57 -12.85
N VAL A 310 4.57 18.44 -13.81
CA VAL A 310 4.93 17.17 -14.43
C VAL A 310 6.38 16.82 -14.14
N ASN A 311 6.61 15.56 -13.78
CA ASN A 311 7.94 15.00 -13.66
C ASN A 311 8.00 13.63 -14.34
N THR A 312 9.10 13.30 -15.01
CA THR A 312 9.22 12.03 -15.76
C THR A 312 9.59 10.84 -14.87
N ASN A 313 10.05 11.05 -13.64
CA ASN A 313 10.63 10.00 -12.80
C ASN A 313 9.90 9.80 -11.46
N ASN A 314 8.56 9.66 -11.49
CA ASN A 314 7.78 9.42 -10.27
C ASN A 314 7.36 7.95 -10.17
N TYR A 315 7.93 7.23 -9.23
CA TYR A 315 7.58 5.84 -8.92
C TYR A 315 6.92 5.66 -7.56
N ALA A 316 7.12 6.59 -6.62
CA ALA A 316 6.35 6.61 -5.39
C ALA A 316 4.99 7.26 -5.60
N THR A 317 4.06 6.88 -4.74
CA THR A 317 2.85 7.63 -4.54
C THR A 317 2.67 7.94 -3.07
N TYR A 318 2.52 9.21 -2.77
CA TYR A 318 2.18 9.69 -1.44
C TYR A 318 1.41 11.00 -1.54
N PHE A 319 0.65 11.31 -0.49
CA PHE A 319 0.00 12.59 -0.38
C PHE A 319 0.05 13.09 1.06
N VAL A 320 0.31 14.39 1.22
CA VAL A 320 0.56 15.08 2.49
C VAL A 320 -0.48 16.16 2.73
N HIS A 321 -0.98 16.23 3.96
CA HIS A 321 -1.95 17.21 4.44
C HIS A 321 -1.70 17.45 5.93
N ASP A 322 -1.17 18.63 6.26
CA ASP A 322 -0.77 19.03 7.61
C ASP A 322 0.15 18.00 8.30
N ASP A 323 -0.39 17.28 9.28
CA ASP A 323 0.28 16.28 10.11
C ASP A 323 0.10 14.86 9.60
N SER A 324 -0.55 14.67 8.45
CA SER A 324 -0.93 13.37 7.92
C SER A 324 -0.31 13.12 6.55
N VAL A 325 0.22 11.91 6.37
CA VAL A 325 0.71 11.39 5.09
C VAL A 325 0.03 10.07 4.80
N VAL A 326 -0.23 9.79 3.53
CA VAL A 326 -0.54 8.43 3.06
C VAL A 326 0.50 8.01 2.06
N PHE A 327 0.99 6.78 2.21
CA PHE A 327 1.93 6.13 1.32
C PHE A 327 1.24 4.99 0.58
N MET A 328 1.48 4.91 -0.72
CA MET A 328 0.99 3.83 -1.58
C MET A 328 2.12 3.28 -2.44
N PRO A 329 2.29 1.95 -2.53
CA PRO A 329 3.39 1.36 -3.26
C PRO A 329 3.30 1.52 -4.78
N MET A 330 2.19 2.06 -5.28
CA MET A 330 1.92 2.27 -6.70
C MET A 330 1.07 3.53 -6.92
N SER A 331 0.82 3.87 -8.18
CA SER A 331 0.07 5.04 -8.62
C SER A 331 -1.33 5.16 -8.02
N PHE A 332 -1.77 6.40 -7.85
CA PHE A 332 -3.03 6.78 -7.22
C PHE A 332 -4.27 6.12 -7.84
N ASN A 333 -4.31 5.99 -9.17
CA ASN A 333 -5.42 5.38 -9.89
C ASN A 333 -5.67 3.92 -9.50
N ALA A 334 -4.62 3.17 -9.17
CA ALA A 334 -4.76 1.74 -8.94
C ALA A 334 -5.42 1.39 -7.61
N ALA A 335 -5.52 2.36 -6.68
CA ALA A 335 -6.40 2.23 -5.53
C ALA A 335 -7.88 2.07 -5.93
N TYR A 336 -8.22 2.42 -7.18
CA TYR A 336 -9.57 2.35 -7.70
C TYR A 336 -9.89 1.12 -8.54
N GLU A 337 -8.88 0.34 -8.91
CA GLU A 337 -9.03 -0.87 -9.70
C GLU A 337 -9.50 -2.05 -8.85
N ASN A 338 -10.61 -2.68 -9.23
CA ASN A 338 -11.13 -3.87 -8.54
C ASN A 338 -10.26 -5.12 -8.75
N SER A 339 -9.31 -5.06 -9.68
CA SER A 339 -8.37 -6.13 -10.02
C SER A 339 -7.00 -5.92 -9.38
N VAL A 340 -6.91 -5.22 -8.24
CA VAL A 340 -5.62 -4.83 -7.64
C VAL A 340 -5.63 -5.07 -6.13
N ILE A 341 -4.76 -5.96 -5.65
CA ILE A 341 -4.51 -6.08 -4.21
C ILE A 341 -3.47 -5.03 -3.82
N LEU A 342 -3.92 -3.94 -3.20
CA LEU A 342 -3.08 -2.81 -2.78
C LEU A 342 -3.12 -2.65 -1.27
N LEU A 343 -1.94 -2.48 -0.66
CA LEU A 343 -1.80 -2.04 0.73
C LEU A 343 -1.35 -0.59 0.77
N ALA A 344 -2.12 0.29 1.41
CA ALA A 344 -1.72 1.66 1.70
C ALA A 344 -1.54 1.86 3.21
N LEU A 345 -0.75 2.86 3.58
CA LEU A 345 -0.46 3.18 4.97
C LEU A 345 -0.63 4.67 5.20
N ARG A 346 -1.53 5.04 6.09
CA ARG A 346 -1.64 6.40 6.63
C ARG A 346 -0.78 6.52 7.87
N ILE A 347 -0.03 7.61 7.95
CA ILE A 347 0.74 8.02 9.12
C ILE A 347 0.29 9.42 9.53
N LYS A 348 -0.14 9.59 10.78
CA LYS A 348 -0.23 10.92 11.41
C LYS A 348 1.03 11.12 12.23
N ASN A 349 1.94 11.98 11.78
CA ASN A 349 3.16 12.38 12.47
C ASN A 349 3.70 13.63 11.77
N ILE A 350 3.86 14.72 12.52
CA ILE A 350 4.25 16.02 11.94
C ILE A 350 5.67 16.02 11.39
N ASP A 351 6.61 15.29 12.00
CA ASP A 351 8.00 15.24 11.56
C ASP A 351 8.11 14.48 10.23
N ILE A 352 7.43 13.34 10.13
CA ILE A 352 7.31 12.57 8.88
C ILE A 352 6.59 13.40 7.81
N ALA A 353 5.52 14.11 8.16
CA ALA A 353 4.79 14.95 7.21
C ALA A 353 5.66 16.08 6.66
N ASN A 354 6.46 16.73 7.51
CA ASN A 354 7.40 17.77 7.09
C ASN A 354 8.49 17.21 6.17
N GLU A 355 9.07 16.06 6.49
CA GLU A 355 10.10 15.43 5.66
C GLU A 355 9.57 15.05 4.26
N VAL A 356 8.35 14.49 4.19
CA VAL A 356 7.70 14.17 2.93
C VAL A 356 7.31 15.43 2.16
N LEU A 357 6.91 16.50 2.86
CA LEU A 357 6.60 17.79 2.23
C LEU A 357 7.85 18.47 1.65
N ASP A 358 8.99 18.39 2.33
CA ASP A 358 10.27 18.89 1.83
C ASP A 358 10.71 18.13 0.58
N HIS A 359 10.58 16.80 0.61
CA HIS A 359 10.81 15.96 -0.57
C HIS A 359 9.85 16.32 -1.70
N PHE A 360 8.56 16.51 -1.42
CA PHE A 360 7.60 16.99 -2.42
C PHE A 360 8.02 18.34 -3.01
N ASN A 361 8.44 19.30 -2.18
CA ASN A 361 8.85 20.64 -2.63
C ASN A 361 10.09 20.59 -3.53
N TYR A 362 11.07 19.72 -3.23
CA TYR A 362 12.20 19.49 -4.13
C TYR A 362 11.75 19.06 -5.52
N TYR A 363 10.85 18.07 -5.61
CA TYR A 363 10.33 17.64 -6.90
C TYR A 363 9.46 18.71 -7.54
N TRP A 364 8.65 19.42 -6.75
CA TRP A 364 7.82 20.52 -7.22
C TRP A 364 8.68 21.53 -7.96
N GLU A 365 9.74 22.05 -7.35
CA GLU A 365 10.64 23.06 -7.90
C GLU A 365 11.36 22.59 -9.17
N ASN A 366 11.73 21.30 -9.24
CA ASN A 366 12.42 20.70 -10.37
C ASN A 366 11.49 20.13 -11.45
N SER A 367 10.17 20.19 -11.26
CA SER A 367 9.17 19.73 -12.22
C SER A 367 8.78 20.83 -13.19
N THR A 368 8.39 20.44 -14.40
CA THR A 368 7.95 21.39 -15.43
C THR A 368 6.48 21.75 -15.26
N HIS A 369 6.12 22.97 -15.66
CA HIS A 369 4.73 23.34 -15.81
C HIS A 369 4.08 22.55 -16.95
N LEU A 370 2.81 22.20 -16.79
CA LEU A 370 2.03 21.55 -17.82
C LEU A 370 1.66 22.57 -18.92
N ASP A 371 2.63 22.93 -19.75
CA ASP A 371 2.45 24.03 -20.72
C ASP A 371 1.85 23.57 -22.05
N ASN A 372 1.89 22.28 -22.40
CA ASN A 372 1.20 21.70 -23.57
C ASN A 372 1.25 20.15 -23.55
N CYS A 373 0.10 19.49 -23.44
CA CYS A 373 0.00 18.02 -23.58
C CYS A 373 0.30 17.50 -25.01
N SER A 374 0.45 18.39 -26.01
CA SER A 374 0.57 18.04 -27.42
C SER A 374 2.01 17.78 -27.92
N ARG A 375 3.07 18.11 -27.16
CA ARG A 375 4.45 18.07 -27.66
C ARG A 375 5.19 16.72 -27.56
N PHE A 376 4.58 15.68 -26.99
CA PHE A 376 5.25 14.37 -26.81
C PHE A 376 4.62 13.22 -27.60
N ILE A 377 3.59 13.49 -28.41
CA ILE A 377 2.97 12.50 -29.30
C ILE A 377 3.80 12.30 -30.59
N SER A 378 4.74 13.20 -30.91
CA SER A 378 5.48 13.19 -32.19
C SER A 378 6.96 12.79 -32.08
N SER A 379 7.30 11.81 -31.24
CA SER A 379 8.63 11.19 -31.31
C SER A 379 8.61 9.73 -30.86
N HIS A 380 8.08 8.87 -31.73
CA HIS A 380 8.67 7.60 -32.22
C HIS A 380 7.66 6.84 -33.06
#